data_AF-A0A7C1HKX3-F1
#
_entry.id   AF-A0A7C1HKX3-F1
#
_cell.length_a   1.000
_cell.length_b   1.000
_cell.length_c   1.000
_cell.angle_alpha   90.00
_cell.angle_beta   90.00
_cell.angle_gamma   90.00
#
_symmetry.space_group_name_H-M   'P 1'
#
loop_
_entity.id
_entity.type
_entity.pdbx_description
1 polymer ?
#
loop_
_entity_poly.entity_id
_entity_poly.type
_entity_poly.pdbx_seq_one_letter_code
_entity_poly.pdbx_strand_id
1 'polypeptide(L)'
;MNNQKIKSSDFGSFEPDFLALISRYKLEEKKEDILKYAAEAILGKTDEVAMAEKLISDLKLDFGVAADFAYDLRVDILEKIKKEEIEAIKKNIKDREAQEYSPLAISDELIKKIGYKPKDKVFRKRFDDAIFSYLKDIRDMEELEDILTRSTKIGGVGLSKDAFYDLENLLIDKKKEISEKGVDMAKIISDYESQFKSGEFKDVKEEEIDVAAKPERLSSEEGRTVSEDVTIDKLLQAKGIEFEKLSRKEEIKKDLLEKEDSFAPQARAWEDKAKEGQSLLAREIEEKEDFLESKEEIAPPPVIKEEIKKETEPKEQEAVKETGAVLPAAMPQPQTPPSQTKPLEPEEKQPFLKKSFPAARPRVEDVKFASKLYGPIDELAAFKIEDLRRLSKNPQEAVNKIKDKLELLEEESLIKRIEGIKALKASPLYKIYADIMNKAIKEGKPFDQVLQENPVLSPEEFKAIMELNKSLKY
;
A
#
# COMPACT_ATOMS: atom_id res chain seq x y z
N MET A 1 -14.90 23.86 -13.91
CA MET A 1 -14.75 22.48 -14.42
C MET A 1 -13.57 22.50 -15.39
N ASN A 2 -12.66 21.53 -15.41
CA ASN A 2 -11.45 21.63 -16.25
C ASN A 2 -11.10 20.35 -17.03
N ASN A 3 -10.78 20.55 -18.31
CA ASN A 3 -10.38 19.59 -19.34
C ASN A 3 -11.29 18.38 -19.65
N GLN A 4 -12.52 18.37 -19.17
CA GLN A 4 -13.51 17.46 -19.74
C GLN A 4 -13.90 17.86 -21.16
N LYS A 5 -13.70 16.94 -22.10
CA LYS A 5 -14.33 16.98 -23.43
C LYS A 5 -15.82 16.67 -23.30
N ILE A 6 -16.59 17.69 -22.90
CA ILE A 6 -18.03 17.68 -23.01
C ILE A 6 -18.37 17.62 -24.50
N LYS A 7 -19.15 16.62 -24.88
CA LYS A 7 -19.56 16.38 -26.27
C LYS A 7 -20.92 17.04 -26.49
N SER A 8 -21.19 17.45 -27.72
CA SER A 8 -22.49 18.03 -28.08
C SER A 8 -23.66 17.05 -27.83
N SER A 9 -23.40 15.73 -27.87
CA SER A 9 -24.35 14.67 -27.50
C SER A 9 -24.85 14.74 -26.06
N ASP A 10 -24.11 15.38 -25.16
CA ASP A 10 -24.40 15.36 -23.71
C ASP A 10 -25.58 16.28 -23.35
N PHE A 11 -25.93 17.18 -24.28
CA PHE A 11 -27.08 18.08 -24.23
C PHE A 11 -28.37 17.43 -24.78
N GLY A 12 -28.30 16.17 -25.22
CA GLY A 12 -29.46 15.37 -25.63
C GLY A 12 -30.26 16.01 -26.77
N SER A 13 -31.55 16.26 -26.54
CA SER A 13 -32.45 16.86 -27.53
C SER A 13 -32.05 18.28 -27.97
N PHE A 14 -31.23 18.98 -27.17
CA PHE A 14 -30.77 20.35 -27.48
C PHE A 14 -29.44 20.39 -28.25
N GLU A 15 -28.83 19.23 -28.56
CA GLU A 15 -27.63 19.16 -29.42
C GLU A 15 -27.79 19.96 -30.73
N PRO A 16 -28.90 19.85 -31.51
CA PRO A 16 -29.06 20.58 -32.75
C PRO A 16 -29.09 22.11 -32.55
N ASP A 17 -29.78 22.58 -31.52
CA ASP A 17 -29.92 24.00 -31.20
C ASP A 17 -28.57 24.59 -30.76
N PHE A 18 -27.81 23.84 -29.94
CA PHE A 18 -26.44 24.19 -29.57
C PHE A 18 -25.50 24.34 -30.76
N LEU A 19 -25.56 23.39 -31.71
CA LEU A 19 -24.73 23.44 -32.91
C LEU A 19 -25.15 24.57 -33.84
N ALA A 20 -26.46 24.80 -34.00
CA ALA A 20 -26.98 25.93 -34.76
C ALA A 20 -26.55 27.27 -34.16
N LEU A 21 -26.52 27.39 -32.82
CA LEU A 21 -26.05 28.60 -32.14
C LEU A 21 -24.53 28.81 -32.32
N ILE A 22 -23.71 27.77 -32.16
CA ILE A 22 -22.26 27.85 -32.40
C ILE A 22 -21.95 28.29 -33.84
N SER A 23 -22.70 27.77 -34.83
CA SER A 23 -22.54 28.18 -36.24
C SER A 23 -23.11 29.57 -36.55
N ARG A 24 -24.16 30.03 -35.84
CA ARG A 24 -24.67 31.42 -35.95
C ARG A 24 -23.55 32.45 -35.70
N TYR A 25 -22.69 32.16 -34.71
CA TYR A 25 -21.58 33.02 -34.31
C TYR A 25 -20.21 32.64 -34.92
N LYS A 26 -20.15 31.62 -35.79
CA LYS A 26 -18.92 31.10 -36.44
C LYS A 26 -17.85 30.64 -35.45
N LEU A 27 -18.27 29.93 -34.41
CA LEU A 27 -17.41 29.50 -33.30
C LEU A 27 -17.00 28.02 -33.36
N GLU A 28 -17.07 27.40 -34.54
CA GLU A 28 -16.81 25.96 -34.74
C GLU A 28 -15.42 25.53 -34.24
N GLU A 29 -14.39 26.36 -34.45
CA GLU A 29 -13.01 26.09 -33.99
C GLU A 29 -12.88 26.02 -32.46
N LYS A 30 -13.83 26.62 -31.72
CA LYS A 30 -13.85 26.70 -30.25
C LYS A 30 -15.03 25.93 -29.65
N LYS A 31 -15.63 25.03 -30.43
CA LYS A 31 -16.82 24.25 -30.05
C LYS A 31 -16.65 23.51 -28.72
N GLU A 32 -15.52 22.84 -28.49
CA GLU A 32 -15.31 22.03 -27.27
C GLU A 32 -15.35 22.90 -25.99
N ASP A 33 -14.69 24.07 -26.02
CA ASP A 33 -14.67 24.99 -24.87
C ASP A 33 -16.03 25.69 -24.66
N ILE A 34 -16.75 26.02 -25.73
CA ILE A 34 -18.08 26.61 -25.63
C ILE A 34 -19.08 25.63 -24.99
N LEU A 35 -19.02 24.35 -25.35
CA LEU A 35 -19.80 23.29 -24.71
C LEU A 35 -19.44 23.15 -23.22
N LYS A 36 -18.16 23.32 -22.85
CA LYS A 36 -17.72 23.37 -21.44
C LYS A 36 -18.39 24.50 -20.66
N TYR A 37 -18.37 25.74 -21.15
CA TYR A 37 -19.02 26.87 -20.46
C TYR A 37 -20.55 26.73 -20.43
N ALA A 38 -21.15 26.22 -21.51
CA ALA A 38 -22.59 25.96 -21.56
C ALA A 38 -23.04 24.95 -20.49
N ALA A 39 -22.27 23.88 -20.28
CA ALA A 39 -22.52 22.94 -19.20
C ALA A 39 -22.38 23.58 -17.81
N GLU A 40 -21.43 24.50 -17.60
CA GLU A 40 -21.31 25.26 -16.35
C GLU A 40 -22.58 26.09 -16.07
N ALA A 41 -23.18 26.70 -17.09
CA ALA A 41 -24.44 27.43 -16.96
C ALA A 41 -25.65 26.50 -16.68
N ILE A 42 -25.77 25.35 -17.37
CA ILE A 42 -26.82 24.34 -17.07
C ILE A 42 -26.71 23.81 -15.63
N LEU A 43 -25.48 23.66 -15.13
CA LEU A 43 -25.20 23.27 -13.75
C LEU A 43 -25.45 24.40 -12.73
N GLY A 44 -25.75 25.62 -13.18
CA GLY A 44 -25.92 26.80 -12.31
C GLY A 44 -24.62 27.28 -11.66
N LYS A 45 -23.45 26.92 -12.23
CA LYS A 45 -22.12 27.31 -11.74
C LYS A 45 -21.69 28.69 -12.27
N THR A 46 -22.33 29.18 -13.32
CA THR A 46 -22.10 30.49 -13.95
C THR A 46 -23.43 31.11 -14.39
N ASP A 47 -23.57 32.42 -14.24
CA ASP A 47 -24.63 33.20 -14.85
C ASP A 47 -24.23 33.72 -16.25
N GLU A 48 -25.12 34.49 -16.89
CA GLU A 48 -24.91 35.07 -18.23
C GLU A 48 -23.66 35.97 -18.28
N VAL A 49 -23.46 36.78 -17.23
CA VAL A 49 -22.34 37.75 -17.16
C VAL A 49 -21.01 37.02 -16.97
N ALA A 50 -20.93 36.11 -16.00
CA ALA A 50 -19.71 35.32 -15.76
C ALA A 50 -19.37 34.38 -16.93
N MET A 51 -20.37 33.96 -17.72
CA MET A 51 -20.13 33.25 -18.98
C MET A 51 -19.51 34.18 -20.02
N ALA A 52 -20.10 35.35 -20.27
CA ALA A 52 -19.56 36.31 -21.24
C ALA A 52 -18.12 36.72 -20.89
N GLU A 53 -17.83 36.96 -19.61
CA GLU A 53 -16.46 37.24 -19.12
C GLU A 53 -15.48 36.11 -19.45
N LYS A 54 -15.84 34.85 -19.19
CA LYS A 54 -15.02 33.68 -19.52
C LYS A 54 -14.80 33.50 -21.04
N LEU A 55 -15.82 33.74 -21.84
CA LEU A 55 -15.74 33.71 -23.30
C LEU A 55 -14.80 34.80 -23.84
N ILE A 56 -14.71 35.95 -23.18
CA ILE A 56 -13.74 37.01 -23.50
C ILE A 56 -12.33 36.64 -23.03
N SER A 57 -12.16 36.20 -21.76
CA SER A 57 -10.83 35.94 -21.19
C SER A 57 -10.13 34.74 -21.81
N ASP A 58 -10.85 33.61 -21.87
CA ASP A 58 -10.25 32.30 -22.16
C ASP A 58 -10.22 32.06 -23.67
N LEU A 59 -11.31 32.43 -24.36
CA LEU A 59 -11.47 32.23 -25.79
C LEU A 59 -11.13 33.47 -26.65
N LYS A 60 -10.81 34.62 -26.03
CA LYS A 60 -10.45 35.86 -26.73
C LYS A 60 -11.52 36.26 -27.77
N LEU A 61 -12.79 36.12 -27.39
CA LEU A 61 -13.91 36.58 -28.21
C LEU A 61 -14.12 38.08 -28.05
N ASP A 62 -14.68 38.71 -29.09
CA ASP A 62 -15.14 40.08 -29.01
C ASP A 62 -16.26 40.21 -27.97
N PHE A 63 -16.32 41.35 -27.27
CA PHE A 63 -17.29 41.59 -26.20
C PHE A 63 -18.74 41.43 -26.69
N GLY A 64 -19.08 41.97 -27.88
CA GLY A 64 -20.42 41.86 -28.44
C GLY A 64 -20.75 40.41 -28.77
N VAL A 65 -19.84 39.70 -29.44
CA VAL A 65 -20.00 38.27 -29.77
C VAL A 65 -20.18 37.40 -28.52
N ALA A 66 -19.42 37.67 -27.45
CA ALA A 66 -19.51 36.92 -26.20
C ALA A 66 -20.81 37.21 -25.42
N ALA A 67 -21.24 38.48 -25.36
CA ALA A 67 -22.47 38.88 -24.70
C ALA A 67 -23.71 38.37 -25.45
N ASP A 68 -23.77 38.59 -26.76
CA ASP A 68 -24.89 38.14 -27.60
C ASP A 68 -25.00 36.60 -27.57
N PHE A 69 -23.88 35.87 -27.63
CA PHE A 69 -23.88 34.40 -27.50
C PHE A 69 -24.37 33.94 -26.12
N ALA A 70 -23.95 34.58 -25.02
CA ALA A 70 -24.38 34.20 -23.68
C ALA A 70 -25.88 34.47 -23.46
N TYR A 71 -26.38 35.59 -23.97
CA TYR A 71 -27.80 35.95 -23.95
C TYR A 71 -28.64 34.98 -24.78
N ASP A 72 -28.26 34.75 -26.04
CA ASP A 72 -28.94 33.78 -26.92
C ASP A 72 -28.89 32.38 -26.29
N LEU A 73 -27.76 31.95 -25.72
CA LEU A 73 -27.71 30.66 -25.05
C LEU A 73 -28.74 30.57 -23.91
N ARG A 74 -28.89 31.63 -23.11
CA ARG A 74 -29.84 31.66 -22.00
C ARG A 74 -31.29 31.61 -22.50
N VAL A 75 -31.66 32.45 -23.47
CA VAL A 75 -33.04 32.62 -23.95
C VAL A 75 -33.43 31.54 -24.96
N ASP A 76 -32.56 31.26 -25.94
CA ASP A 76 -32.86 30.32 -27.02
C ASP A 76 -32.73 28.85 -26.58
N ILE A 77 -31.96 28.56 -25.53
CA ILE A 77 -31.77 27.19 -25.02
C ILE A 77 -32.16 27.07 -23.54
N LEU A 78 -31.45 27.70 -22.59
CA LEU A 78 -31.58 27.38 -21.16
C LEU A 78 -32.99 27.60 -20.58
N GLU A 79 -33.68 28.68 -20.97
CA GLU A 79 -35.07 28.96 -20.56
C GLU A 79 -36.10 27.98 -21.15
N LYS A 80 -35.75 27.27 -22.24
CA LYS A 80 -36.61 26.29 -22.90
C LYS A 80 -36.41 24.85 -22.36
N ILE A 81 -35.30 24.56 -21.67
CA ILE A 81 -35.05 23.24 -21.08
C ILE A 81 -35.99 23.02 -19.88
N LYS A 82 -36.73 21.91 -19.86
CA LYS A 82 -37.55 21.56 -18.68
C LYS A 82 -36.67 21.16 -17.52
N LYS A 83 -37.13 21.38 -16.28
CA LYS A 83 -36.41 20.96 -15.05
C LYS A 83 -36.02 19.48 -15.05
N GLU A 84 -36.87 18.61 -15.59
CA GLU A 84 -36.62 17.16 -15.72
C GLU A 84 -35.47 16.85 -16.68
N GLU A 85 -35.39 17.58 -17.80
CA GLU A 85 -34.32 17.47 -18.81
C GLU A 85 -33.01 18.07 -18.27
N ILE A 86 -33.08 19.16 -17.50
CA ILE A 86 -31.93 19.72 -16.75
C ILE A 86 -31.36 18.67 -15.77
N GLU A 87 -32.19 18.00 -14.97
CA GLU A 87 -31.71 16.95 -14.05
C GLU A 87 -31.15 15.72 -14.80
N ALA A 88 -31.69 15.37 -15.96
CA ALA A 88 -31.12 14.32 -16.82
C ALA A 88 -29.74 14.72 -17.40
N ILE A 89 -29.57 15.96 -17.86
CA ILE A 89 -28.29 16.49 -18.35
C ILE A 89 -27.27 16.60 -17.19
N LYS A 90 -27.68 17.12 -16.03
CA LYS A 90 -26.85 17.14 -14.81
C LYS A 90 -26.41 15.73 -14.41
N LYS A 91 -27.31 14.74 -14.51
CA LYS A 91 -26.97 13.34 -14.25
C LYS A 91 -25.96 12.83 -15.27
N ASN A 92 -26.19 13.00 -16.57
CA ASN A 92 -25.25 12.56 -17.61
C ASN A 92 -23.86 13.21 -17.48
N ILE A 93 -23.78 14.48 -17.10
CA ILE A 93 -22.50 15.18 -16.87
C ILE A 93 -21.80 14.64 -15.60
N LYS A 94 -22.53 14.45 -14.49
CA LYS A 94 -21.98 13.84 -13.26
C LYS A 94 -21.56 12.38 -13.46
N ASP A 95 -22.34 11.62 -14.20
CA ASP A 95 -22.03 10.23 -14.56
C ASP A 95 -20.77 10.18 -15.46
N ARG A 96 -20.46 11.25 -16.22
CA ARG A 96 -19.16 11.42 -16.90
C ARG A 96 -18.01 11.90 -16.01
N GLU A 97 -18.25 12.81 -15.07
CA GLU A 97 -17.28 13.12 -13.99
C GLU A 97 -16.90 11.84 -13.22
N ALA A 98 -17.84 10.91 -13.02
CA ALA A 98 -17.59 9.58 -12.46
C ALA A 98 -16.95 8.56 -13.45
N GLN A 99 -17.05 8.76 -14.77
CA GLN A 99 -16.40 7.88 -15.76
C GLN A 99 -14.93 8.23 -16.01
N GLU A 100 -14.56 9.52 -16.02
CA GLU A 100 -13.17 9.95 -16.23
C GLU A 100 -12.25 9.54 -15.06
N TYR A 101 -12.79 9.58 -13.83
CA TYR A 101 -12.14 9.06 -12.62
C TYR A 101 -12.65 7.68 -12.20
N SER A 102 -13.31 6.96 -13.12
CA SER A 102 -13.69 5.58 -12.85
C SER A 102 -12.43 4.76 -12.61
N PRO A 103 -12.34 3.97 -11.52
CA PRO A 103 -11.16 3.18 -11.22
C PRO A 103 -10.77 2.28 -12.41
N LEU A 104 -11.77 1.66 -13.06
CA LEU A 104 -11.55 0.86 -14.27
C LEU A 104 -10.98 1.66 -15.44
N ALA A 105 -11.49 2.88 -15.69
CA ALA A 105 -11.04 3.71 -16.80
C ALA A 105 -9.58 4.15 -16.64
N ILE A 106 -9.16 4.48 -15.41
CA ILE A 106 -7.77 4.78 -15.09
C ILE A 106 -6.90 3.54 -15.34
N SER A 107 -7.33 2.35 -14.89
CA SER A 107 -6.60 1.11 -15.13
C SER A 107 -6.50 0.77 -16.63
N ASP A 108 -7.57 0.91 -17.40
CA ASP A 108 -7.57 0.72 -18.86
C ASP A 108 -6.64 1.71 -19.57
N GLU A 109 -6.58 2.98 -19.14
CA GLU A 109 -5.64 3.98 -19.66
C GLU A 109 -4.20 3.54 -19.42
N LEU A 110 -3.87 3.11 -18.20
CA LEU A 110 -2.52 2.68 -17.81
C LEU A 110 -2.09 1.43 -18.57
N ILE A 111 -2.92 0.37 -18.58
CA ILE A 111 -2.67 -0.89 -19.31
C ILE A 111 -2.40 -0.63 -20.79
N LYS A 112 -3.18 0.28 -21.41
CA LYS A 112 -3.02 0.64 -22.81
C LYS A 112 -1.72 1.38 -23.09
N LYS A 113 -1.27 2.26 -22.18
CA LYS A 113 0.00 3.00 -22.33
C LYS A 113 1.23 2.11 -22.17
N ILE A 114 1.25 1.25 -21.15
CA ILE A 114 2.38 0.34 -20.88
C ILE A 114 2.39 -0.91 -21.79
N GLY A 115 1.41 -1.06 -22.68
CA GLY A 115 1.29 -2.19 -23.60
C GLY A 115 1.00 -3.54 -22.92
N TYR A 116 0.64 -3.55 -21.64
CA TYR A 116 0.38 -4.78 -20.88
C TYR A 116 -0.86 -5.49 -21.42
N LYS A 117 -0.81 -6.82 -21.42
CA LYS A 117 -1.92 -7.68 -21.83
C LYS A 117 -2.17 -8.69 -20.71
N PRO A 118 -3.16 -8.46 -19.83
CA PRO A 118 -3.56 -9.43 -18.82
C PRO A 118 -3.91 -10.75 -19.50
N LYS A 119 -3.34 -11.86 -19.02
CA LYS A 119 -3.61 -13.19 -19.60
C LYS A 119 -5.05 -13.62 -19.36
N ASP A 120 -5.56 -13.34 -18.15
CA ASP A 120 -6.88 -13.76 -17.66
C ASP A 120 -7.54 -12.66 -16.83
N LYS A 121 -8.85 -12.81 -16.60
CA LYS A 121 -9.64 -11.92 -15.71
C LYS A 121 -9.04 -11.81 -14.30
N VAL A 122 -8.41 -12.88 -13.79
CA VAL A 122 -7.76 -12.90 -12.48
C VAL A 122 -6.55 -11.96 -12.44
N PHE A 123 -5.70 -11.99 -13.46
CA PHE A 123 -4.55 -11.08 -13.56
C PHE A 123 -4.98 -9.63 -13.75
N ARG A 124 -6.05 -9.40 -14.52
CA ARG A 124 -6.64 -8.06 -14.65
C ARG A 124 -7.13 -7.54 -13.31
N LYS A 125 -7.92 -8.34 -12.56
CA LYS A 125 -8.41 -7.96 -11.24
C LYS A 125 -7.26 -7.67 -10.26
N ARG A 126 -6.21 -8.51 -10.21
CA ARG A 126 -5.05 -8.27 -9.34
C ARG A 126 -4.29 -6.98 -9.68
N PHE A 127 -4.18 -6.66 -10.98
CA PHE A 127 -3.63 -5.38 -11.42
C PHE A 127 -4.52 -4.22 -10.95
N ASP A 128 -5.84 -4.29 -11.23
CA ASP A 128 -6.82 -3.28 -10.80
C ASP A 128 -6.75 -3.04 -9.27
N ASP A 129 -6.88 -4.10 -8.46
CA ASP A 129 -6.82 -4.05 -7.00
C ASP A 129 -5.50 -3.43 -6.49
N ALA A 130 -4.37 -3.67 -7.17
CA ALA A 130 -3.07 -3.13 -6.79
C ALA A 130 -2.96 -1.62 -7.09
N ILE A 131 -3.35 -1.20 -8.29
CA ILE A 131 -3.43 0.22 -8.68
C ILE A 131 -4.38 0.98 -7.75
N PHE A 132 -5.53 0.39 -7.43
CA PHE A 132 -6.55 1.00 -6.58
C PHE A 132 -6.06 1.16 -5.14
N SER A 133 -5.29 0.21 -4.62
CA SER A 133 -4.68 0.31 -3.28
C SER A 133 -3.67 1.47 -3.21
N TYR A 134 -2.89 1.71 -4.27
CA TYR A 134 -1.95 2.82 -4.36
C TYR A 134 -2.64 4.18 -4.52
N LEU A 135 -3.69 4.26 -5.35
CA LEU A 135 -4.50 5.48 -5.53
C LEU A 135 -5.34 5.84 -4.29
N LYS A 136 -5.50 4.90 -3.34
CA LYS A 136 -6.13 5.09 -2.03
C LYS A 136 -5.16 5.55 -0.93
N ASP A 137 -3.86 5.68 -1.21
CA ASP A 137 -2.80 5.86 -0.19
C ASP A 137 -2.77 4.73 0.87
N ILE A 138 -3.26 3.52 0.53
CA ILE A 138 -3.18 2.33 1.39
C ILE A 138 -1.85 1.59 1.17
N ARG A 139 -1.27 1.73 -0.03
CA ARG A 139 -0.06 1.06 -0.49
C ARG A 139 0.96 2.08 -0.99
N ASP A 140 2.23 1.90 -0.65
CA ASP A 140 3.33 2.71 -1.18
C ASP A 140 3.83 2.21 -2.56
N MET A 141 4.89 2.82 -3.11
CA MET A 141 5.43 2.38 -4.41
C MET A 141 6.24 1.08 -4.33
N GLU A 142 6.89 0.79 -3.21
CA GLU A 142 7.73 -0.41 -3.06
C GLU A 142 6.85 -1.66 -2.96
N GLU A 143 5.77 -1.59 -2.18
CA GLU A 143 4.72 -2.61 -2.12
C GLU A 143 3.99 -2.77 -3.47
N LEU A 144 3.88 -1.70 -4.27
CA LEU A 144 3.30 -1.76 -5.62
C LEU A 144 4.26 -2.42 -6.61
N GLU A 145 5.55 -2.09 -6.59
CA GLU A 145 6.58 -2.74 -7.42
C GLU A 145 6.59 -4.25 -7.15
N ASP A 146 6.69 -4.65 -5.88
CA ASP A 146 6.70 -6.05 -5.49
C ASP A 146 5.47 -6.79 -6.04
N ILE A 147 4.25 -6.31 -5.79
CA ILE A 147 3.04 -7.02 -6.21
C ILE A 147 2.86 -7.08 -7.73
N LEU A 148 3.25 -6.02 -8.46
CA LEU A 148 3.13 -6.00 -9.91
C LEU A 148 4.24 -6.81 -10.62
N THR A 149 5.49 -6.69 -10.17
CA THR A 149 6.63 -7.39 -10.81
C THR A 149 6.77 -8.85 -10.37
N ARG A 150 6.26 -9.21 -9.19
CA ARG A 150 6.27 -10.58 -8.65
C ARG A 150 5.65 -11.59 -9.61
N SER A 151 6.26 -12.77 -9.67
CA SER A 151 5.81 -13.80 -10.61
C SER A 151 4.37 -14.25 -10.37
N THR A 152 3.67 -14.56 -11.46
CA THR A 152 2.27 -14.99 -11.45
C THR A 152 1.99 -16.23 -10.60
N LYS A 153 3.03 -17.08 -10.38
CA LYS A 153 2.94 -18.31 -9.57
C LYS A 153 2.78 -18.04 -8.08
N ILE A 154 3.34 -16.94 -7.57
CA ILE A 154 3.31 -16.56 -6.15
C ILE A 154 2.39 -15.34 -5.90
N GLY A 155 1.30 -15.27 -6.65
CA GLY A 155 0.25 -14.27 -6.44
C GLY A 155 0.42 -12.92 -7.18
N GLY A 156 1.61 -12.62 -7.71
CA GLY A 156 1.86 -11.36 -8.41
C GLY A 156 1.23 -11.25 -9.81
N VAL A 157 1.46 -10.12 -10.48
CA VAL A 157 0.95 -9.85 -11.84
C VAL A 157 1.95 -10.25 -12.94
N GLY A 158 3.25 -10.32 -12.62
CA GLY A 158 4.32 -10.71 -13.54
C GLY A 158 4.67 -9.66 -14.58
N LEU A 159 4.59 -8.38 -14.23
CA LEU A 159 5.08 -7.26 -15.03
C LEU A 159 6.62 -7.30 -15.12
N SER A 160 7.21 -6.87 -16.24
CA SER A 160 8.65 -6.61 -16.30
C SER A 160 8.99 -5.34 -15.51
N LYS A 161 10.20 -5.26 -14.95
CA LYS A 161 10.67 -4.04 -14.24
C LYS A 161 10.63 -2.80 -15.14
N ASP A 162 11.03 -2.92 -16.41
CA ASP A 162 10.98 -1.81 -17.37
C ASP A 162 9.55 -1.27 -17.54
N ALA A 163 8.56 -2.15 -17.73
CA ALA A 163 7.15 -1.77 -17.82
C ALA A 163 6.56 -1.27 -16.48
N PHE A 164 7.19 -1.60 -15.35
CA PHE A 164 6.85 -1.01 -14.06
C PHE A 164 7.38 0.42 -13.93
N TYR A 165 8.59 0.72 -14.38
CA TYR A 165 9.08 2.11 -14.39
C TYR A 165 8.24 3.01 -15.30
N ASP A 166 7.81 2.52 -16.47
CA ASP A 166 6.86 3.25 -17.32
C ASP A 166 5.51 3.50 -16.60
N LEU A 167 5.01 2.50 -15.86
CA LEU A 167 3.79 2.57 -15.08
C LEU A 167 3.90 3.54 -13.88
N GLU A 168 5.04 3.53 -13.18
CA GLU A 168 5.34 4.37 -12.03
C GLU A 168 5.26 5.86 -12.39
N ASN A 169 5.95 6.25 -13.47
CA ASN A 169 5.92 7.63 -13.95
C ASN A 169 4.48 8.06 -14.30
N LEU A 170 3.73 7.21 -15.00
CA LEU A 170 2.32 7.46 -15.33
C LEU A 170 1.43 7.55 -14.10
N LEU A 171 1.68 6.76 -13.06
CA LEU A 171 0.92 6.78 -11.80
C LEU A 171 1.20 8.04 -10.97
N ILE A 172 2.46 8.47 -10.89
CA ILE A 172 2.85 9.71 -10.21
C ILE A 172 2.17 10.91 -10.89
N ASP A 173 2.24 10.99 -12.22
CA ASP A 173 1.57 12.02 -13.00
C ASP A 173 0.04 11.98 -12.80
N LYS A 174 -0.58 10.80 -12.84
CA LYS A 174 -2.04 10.68 -12.68
C LYS A 174 -2.50 11.02 -11.26
N LYS A 175 -1.75 10.61 -10.24
CA LYS A 175 -2.01 10.93 -8.83
C LYS A 175 -1.88 12.44 -8.57
N LYS A 176 -0.91 13.10 -9.21
CA LYS A 176 -0.78 14.56 -9.21
C LYS A 176 -1.97 15.24 -9.92
N GLU A 177 -2.35 14.77 -11.11
CA GLU A 177 -3.51 15.28 -11.87
C GLU A 177 -4.81 15.22 -11.05
N ILE A 178 -5.01 14.10 -10.34
CA ILE A 178 -6.15 13.85 -9.44
C ILE A 178 -6.14 14.80 -8.24
N SER A 179 -4.97 14.99 -7.60
CA SER A 179 -4.79 15.87 -6.44
C SER A 179 -5.02 17.34 -6.79
N GLU A 180 -4.45 17.81 -7.92
CA GLU A 180 -4.67 19.17 -8.44
C GLU A 180 -6.14 19.46 -8.78
N LYS A 181 -6.92 18.43 -9.13
CA LYS A 181 -8.36 18.52 -9.39
C LYS A 181 -9.22 18.38 -8.13
N GLY A 182 -8.62 18.13 -6.95
CA GLY A 182 -9.34 18.01 -5.68
C GLY A 182 -10.24 16.77 -5.58
N VAL A 183 -9.93 15.72 -6.33
CA VAL A 183 -10.77 14.51 -6.43
C VAL A 183 -10.40 13.50 -5.34
N ASP A 184 -11.35 13.18 -4.45
CA ASP A 184 -11.21 12.13 -3.44
C ASP A 184 -11.35 10.73 -4.06
N MET A 185 -10.24 10.20 -4.56
CA MET A 185 -10.17 8.85 -5.12
C MET A 185 -10.43 7.77 -4.08
N ALA A 186 -10.08 7.99 -2.80
CA ALA A 186 -10.30 7.00 -1.76
C ALA A 186 -11.81 6.72 -1.60
N LYS A 187 -12.61 7.79 -1.60
CA LYS A 187 -14.07 7.69 -1.63
C LYS A 187 -14.60 7.08 -2.93
N ILE A 188 -14.16 7.55 -4.11
CA ILE A 188 -14.65 7.03 -5.40
C ILE A 188 -14.41 5.51 -5.53
N ILE A 189 -13.21 5.04 -5.19
CA ILE A 189 -12.88 3.61 -5.25
C ILE A 189 -13.64 2.82 -4.16
N SER A 190 -13.85 3.39 -2.98
CA SER A 190 -14.69 2.77 -1.93
C SER A 190 -16.16 2.61 -2.38
N ASP A 191 -16.74 3.66 -2.96
CA ASP A 191 -18.11 3.65 -3.49
C ASP A 191 -18.22 2.61 -4.64
N TYR A 192 -17.23 2.57 -5.54
CA TYR A 192 -17.12 1.55 -6.60
C TYR A 192 -17.07 0.13 -6.02
N GLU A 193 -16.17 -0.16 -5.09
CA GLU A 193 -16.07 -1.50 -4.46
C GLU A 193 -17.36 -1.92 -3.74
N SER A 194 -18.09 -0.98 -3.15
CA SER A 194 -19.36 -1.27 -2.47
C SER A 194 -20.46 -1.73 -3.43
N GLN A 195 -20.48 -1.17 -4.65
CA GLN A 195 -21.41 -1.58 -5.72
C GLN A 195 -21.07 -2.98 -6.24
N PHE A 196 -19.78 -3.30 -6.39
CA PHE A 196 -19.36 -4.63 -6.84
C PHE A 196 -19.45 -5.72 -5.76
N LYS A 197 -19.35 -5.38 -4.46
CA LYS A 197 -19.58 -6.31 -3.35
C LYS A 197 -21.06 -6.64 -3.11
N SER A 198 -21.99 -5.86 -3.68
CA SER A 198 -23.44 -6.07 -3.58
C SER A 198 -24.09 -6.65 -4.85
N GLY A 199 -23.38 -6.66 -5.98
CA GLY A 199 -23.81 -7.31 -7.23
C GLY A 199 -23.41 -8.79 -7.30
N GLU A 200 -24.27 -9.63 -7.90
CA GLU A 200 -24.06 -11.08 -8.00
C GLU A 200 -22.89 -11.47 -8.94
N PHE A 201 -21.74 -11.79 -8.36
CA PHE A 201 -20.73 -12.65 -8.99
C PHE A 201 -20.51 -13.91 -8.15
N LYS A 202 -21.42 -14.88 -8.30
CA LYS A 202 -21.34 -16.20 -7.65
C LYS A 202 -20.56 -17.26 -8.43
N ASP A 203 -20.31 -17.03 -9.73
CA ASP A 203 -19.71 -18.02 -10.62
C ASP A 203 -18.33 -17.60 -11.14
N VAL A 204 -17.36 -17.59 -10.24
CA VAL A 204 -16.01 -18.04 -10.57
C VAL A 204 -15.68 -19.14 -9.56
N LYS A 205 -15.90 -20.40 -9.96
CA LYS A 205 -15.28 -21.52 -9.25
C LYS A 205 -13.77 -21.33 -9.40
N GLU A 206 -13.09 -21.14 -8.28
CA GLU A 206 -11.66 -21.37 -8.21
C GLU A 206 -11.47 -22.86 -8.53
N GLU A 207 -10.93 -23.17 -9.71
CA GLU A 207 -10.47 -24.52 -9.99
C GLU A 207 -9.26 -24.76 -9.09
N GLU A 208 -9.46 -25.56 -8.04
CA GLU A 208 -8.39 -26.04 -7.18
C GLU A 208 -7.37 -26.77 -8.06
N ILE A 209 -6.21 -26.13 -8.26
CA ILE A 209 -5.07 -26.78 -8.92
C ILE A 209 -4.54 -27.80 -7.93
N ASP A 210 -5.01 -29.04 -8.03
CA ASP A 210 -4.55 -30.15 -7.20
C ASP A 210 -3.08 -30.46 -7.48
N VAL A 211 -2.20 -29.90 -6.65
CA VAL A 211 -0.74 -30.02 -6.75
C VAL A 211 -0.27 -31.47 -6.49
N ALA A 212 -1.15 -32.37 -6.04
CA ALA A 212 -0.82 -33.79 -5.80
C ALA A 212 -1.04 -34.70 -7.04
N ALA A 213 -1.61 -34.19 -8.14
CA ALA A 213 -1.91 -34.96 -9.34
C ALA A 213 -0.65 -35.38 -10.14
N LYS A 214 -0.06 -36.51 -9.74
CA LYS A 214 1.00 -37.22 -10.47
C LYS A 214 0.50 -37.54 -11.90
N PRO A 215 1.21 -37.12 -12.97
CA PRO A 215 0.68 -37.25 -14.33
C PRO A 215 0.50 -38.71 -14.75
N GLU A 216 -0.74 -39.12 -14.97
CA GLU A 216 -1.06 -40.41 -15.57
C GLU A 216 -0.57 -40.45 -17.02
N ARG A 217 0.09 -41.55 -17.38
CA ARG A 217 0.48 -41.81 -18.77
C ARG A 217 -0.75 -42.23 -19.56
N LEU A 218 -1.38 -41.28 -20.25
CA LEU A 218 -2.36 -41.58 -21.28
C LEU A 218 -1.67 -42.29 -22.45
N SER A 219 -1.92 -43.59 -22.54
CA SER A 219 -1.65 -44.38 -23.74
C SER A 219 -2.79 -44.17 -24.73
N SER A 220 -2.45 -43.69 -25.93
CA SER A 220 -3.30 -43.84 -27.12
C SER A 220 -2.41 -44.29 -28.28
N GLU A 221 -2.58 -45.55 -28.67
CA GLU A 221 -2.06 -46.06 -29.93
C GLU A 221 -3.00 -45.61 -31.05
N GLU A 222 -2.46 -44.90 -32.05
CA GLU A 222 -2.68 -45.16 -33.50
C GLU A 222 -2.01 -44.04 -34.32
N GLY A 223 -1.10 -44.41 -35.24
CA GLY A 223 -0.39 -43.43 -36.10
C GLY A 223 1.12 -43.67 -36.26
N ARG A 224 1.52 -44.86 -36.72
CA ARG A 224 2.93 -45.13 -37.08
C ARG A 224 3.34 -44.34 -38.34
N THR A 225 4.25 -43.38 -38.18
CA THR A 225 5.30 -43.10 -39.19
C THR A 225 6.65 -43.11 -38.49
N VAL A 226 7.60 -43.86 -39.04
CA VAL A 226 8.94 -44.05 -38.44
C VAL A 226 9.78 -42.80 -38.72
N SER A 227 10.08 -42.02 -37.69
CA SER A 227 11.12 -40.99 -37.75
C SER A 227 12.48 -41.65 -37.49
N GLU A 228 13.33 -41.70 -38.52
CA GLU A 228 14.75 -42.02 -38.33
C GLU A 228 15.42 -40.96 -37.43
N ASP A 229 16.37 -41.39 -36.61
CA ASP A 229 17.22 -40.45 -35.87
C ASP A 229 18.02 -39.57 -36.83
N VAL A 230 17.69 -38.27 -36.82
CA VAL A 230 18.48 -37.23 -37.50
C VAL A 230 19.60 -36.82 -36.57
N THR A 231 20.69 -37.58 -36.58
CA THR A 231 21.95 -37.18 -35.95
C THR A 231 22.45 -35.85 -36.52
N ILE A 232 23.14 -35.09 -35.68
CA ILE A 232 23.65 -33.73 -35.99
C ILE A 232 24.51 -33.73 -37.27
N ASP A 233 25.20 -34.84 -37.58
CA ASP A 233 25.99 -35.03 -38.79
C ASP A 233 25.16 -34.96 -40.09
N LYS A 234 23.92 -35.50 -40.10
CA LYS A 234 22.99 -35.39 -41.24
C LYS A 234 22.58 -33.93 -41.48
N LEU A 235 22.44 -33.12 -40.42
CA LEU A 235 22.12 -31.68 -40.52
C LEU A 235 23.31 -30.82 -40.99
N LEU A 236 24.54 -31.25 -40.71
CA LEU A 236 25.75 -30.57 -41.16
C LEU A 236 26.03 -30.81 -42.66
N GLN A 237 25.87 -32.05 -43.14
CA GLN A 237 26.00 -32.37 -44.57
C GLN A 237 24.96 -31.63 -45.43
N ALA A 238 23.72 -31.50 -44.94
CA ALA A 238 22.65 -30.78 -45.65
C ALA A 238 22.91 -29.26 -45.83
N LYS A 239 23.91 -28.68 -45.14
CA LYS A 239 24.30 -27.26 -45.26
C LYS A 239 25.59 -27.02 -46.06
N GLY A 240 26.24 -28.06 -46.59
CA GLY A 240 27.38 -27.90 -47.49
C GLY A 240 28.61 -27.21 -46.87
N ILE A 241 28.85 -27.41 -45.57
CA ILE A 241 30.02 -26.87 -44.87
C ILE A 241 31.06 -27.98 -44.74
N GLU A 242 32.14 -27.90 -45.53
CA GLU A 242 33.25 -28.85 -45.45
C GLU A 242 34.04 -28.70 -44.14
N PHE A 243 34.49 -29.83 -43.59
CA PHE A 243 34.95 -29.94 -42.20
C PHE A 243 36.40 -29.46 -41.96
N GLU A 244 37.13 -29.01 -42.99
CA GLU A 244 38.58 -28.71 -42.91
C GLU A 244 38.94 -27.31 -42.36
N LYS A 245 37.99 -26.52 -41.85
CA LYS A 245 38.27 -25.17 -41.30
C LYS A 245 38.10 -25.04 -39.77
N LEU A 246 38.17 -26.16 -39.05
CA LEU A 246 38.06 -26.21 -37.57
C LEU A 246 39.40 -26.15 -36.81
N SER A 247 40.53 -25.94 -37.49
CA SER A 247 41.86 -25.77 -36.86
C SER A 247 42.14 -24.37 -36.29
N ARG A 248 41.27 -23.38 -36.53
CA ARG A 248 41.48 -21.97 -36.12
C ARG A 248 41.27 -21.65 -34.63
N LYS A 249 41.21 -22.67 -33.78
CA LYS A 249 40.99 -22.48 -32.33
C LYS A 249 42.18 -21.85 -31.60
N GLU A 250 43.39 -21.94 -32.16
CA GLU A 250 44.60 -21.33 -31.60
C GLU A 250 44.83 -19.89 -32.10
N GLU A 251 44.60 -19.61 -33.39
CA GLU A 251 44.69 -18.24 -33.94
C GLU A 251 43.68 -17.30 -33.24
N ILE A 252 42.42 -17.72 -33.08
CA ILE A 252 41.40 -16.90 -32.40
C ILE A 252 41.75 -16.67 -30.92
N LYS A 253 42.37 -17.66 -30.25
CA LYS A 253 42.74 -17.52 -28.85
C LYS A 253 43.93 -16.58 -28.65
N LYS A 254 44.86 -16.53 -29.61
CA LYS A 254 45.99 -15.61 -29.61
C LYS A 254 45.56 -14.17 -29.94
N ASP A 255 44.64 -14.02 -30.92
CA ASP A 255 44.10 -12.73 -31.36
C ASP A 255 43.13 -12.08 -30.34
N LEU A 256 42.57 -12.87 -29.39
CA LEU A 256 41.92 -12.33 -28.19
C LEU A 256 42.93 -11.89 -27.12
N LEU A 257 43.98 -12.67 -26.87
CA LEU A 257 44.96 -12.38 -25.81
C LEU A 257 45.74 -11.09 -26.10
N GLU A 258 46.14 -10.87 -27.37
CA GLU A 258 46.82 -9.64 -27.80
C GLU A 258 45.90 -8.38 -27.74
N LYS A 259 44.58 -8.55 -27.62
CA LYS A 259 43.62 -7.45 -27.45
C LYS A 259 43.37 -7.08 -26.00
N GLU A 260 43.44 -8.03 -25.05
CA GLU A 260 43.30 -7.75 -23.62
C GLU A 260 44.43 -6.85 -23.09
N ASP A 261 45.69 -7.10 -23.51
CA ASP A 261 46.85 -6.27 -23.12
C ASP A 261 46.74 -4.80 -23.60
N SER A 262 45.95 -4.54 -24.65
CA SER A 262 45.74 -3.18 -25.18
C SER A 262 44.73 -2.34 -24.37
N PHE A 263 43.85 -2.98 -23.60
CA PHE A 263 42.80 -2.33 -22.80
C PHE A 263 43.17 -2.13 -21.32
N ALA A 264 44.21 -2.81 -20.83
CA ALA A 264 44.65 -2.76 -19.43
C ALA A 264 44.91 -1.35 -18.84
N PRO A 265 45.42 -0.34 -19.59
CA PRO A 265 45.64 1.00 -19.02
C PRO A 265 44.34 1.76 -18.71
N GLN A 266 43.29 1.54 -19.51
CA GLN A 266 42.06 2.33 -19.44
C GLN A 266 41.09 1.82 -18.37
N ALA A 267 41.07 0.50 -18.14
CA ALA A 267 40.32 -0.11 -17.04
C ALA A 267 40.85 0.32 -15.65
N ARG A 268 42.18 0.33 -15.46
CA ARG A 268 42.81 0.78 -14.20
C ARG A 268 42.51 2.26 -13.90
N ALA A 269 42.54 3.11 -14.91
CA ALA A 269 42.21 4.53 -14.77
C ALA A 269 40.73 4.80 -14.37
N TRP A 270 39.81 3.86 -14.60
CA TRP A 270 38.44 3.92 -14.09
C TRP A 270 38.31 3.38 -12.66
N GLU A 271 39.01 2.29 -12.30
CA GLU A 271 39.04 1.81 -10.91
C GLU A 271 39.66 2.81 -9.94
N ASP A 272 40.74 3.48 -10.32
CA ASP A 272 41.43 4.44 -9.45
C ASP A 272 40.56 5.71 -9.22
N LYS A 273 39.85 6.17 -10.25
CA LYS A 273 38.85 7.26 -10.10
C LYS A 273 37.64 6.86 -9.24
N ALA A 274 37.21 5.60 -9.30
CA ALA A 274 36.11 5.11 -8.45
C ALA A 274 36.51 5.09 -6.96
N LYS A 275 37.76 4.69 -6.66
CA LYS A 275 38.31 4.71 -5.29
C LYS A 275 38.49 6.14 -4.76
N GLU A 276 38.94 7.06 -5.62
CA GLU A 276 39.09 8.48 -5.26
C GLU A 276 37.72 9.12 -4.92
N GLY A 277 36.67 8.83 -5.70
CA GLY A 277 35.30 9.27 -5.41
C GLY A 277 34.71 8.69 -4.12
N GLN A 278 34.97 7.42 -3.81
CA GLN A 278 34.55 6.80 -2.54
C GLN A 278 35.28 7.42 -1.32
N SER A 279 36.56 7.78 -1.46
CA SER A 279 37.33 8.45 -0.42
C SER A 279 36.83 9.87 -0.11
N LEU A 280 36.33 10.59 -1.13
CA LEU A 280 35.72 11.91 -0.95
C LEU A 280 34.38 11.84 -0.22
N LEU A 281 33.51 10.88 -0.57
CA LEU A 281 32.25 10.65 0.14
C LEU A 281 32.46 10.23 1.60
N ALA A 282 33.49 9.41 1.89
CA ALA A 282 33.82 9.04 3.27
C ALA A 282 34.22 10.26 4.11
N ARG A 283 35.05 11.16 3.56
CA ARG A 283 35.44 12.42 4.23
C ARG A 283 34.27 13.38 4.42
N GLU A 284 33.35 13.49 3.46
CA GLU A 284 32.19 14.37 3.58
C GLU A 284 31.13 13.84 4.58
N ILE A 285 31.23 12.56 4.98
CA ILE A 285 30.45 11.98 6.09
C ILE A 285 31.15 12.27 7.42
N GLU A 286 32.47 12.04 7.51
CA GLU A 286 33.30 12.31 8.70
C GLU A 286 33.21 13.79 9.12
N GLU A 287 33.33 14.74 8.18
CA GLU A 287 33.15 16.19 8.44
C GLU A 287 31.71 16.58 8.88
N LYS A 288 30.70 15.76 8.58
CA LYS A 288 29.31 16.00 9.00
C LYS A 288 28.96 15.39 10.35
N GLU A 289 29.67 14.33 10.77
CA GLU A 289 29.57 13.79 12.13
C GLU A 289 30.23 14.75 13.14
N ASP A 290 31.42 15.29 12.84
CA ASP A 290 32.08 16.35 13.65
C ASP A 290 31.23 17.62 13.78
N PHE A 291 30.45 17.98 12.75
CA PHE A 291 29.53 19.14 12.78
C PHE A 291 28.29 18.91 13.67
N LEU A 292 27.93 17.66 13.96
CA LEU A 292 26.83 17.31 14.86
C LEU A 292 27.30 17.25 16.32
N GLU A 293 28.46 16.65 16.60
CA GLU A 293 29.03 16.62 17.96
C GLU A 293 29.39 18.03 18.49
N SER A 294 29.83 18.93 17.61
CA SER A 294 30.15 20.33 17.97
C SER A 294 28.94 21.23 18.24
N LYS A 295 27.70 20.71 18.12
CA LYS A 295 26.47 21.50 18.30
C LYS A 295 25.62 21.11 19.53
N GLU A 296 26.00 20.05 20.25
CA GLU A 296 25.31 19.55 21.45
C GLU A 296 26.01 19.87 22.78
N GLU A 297 26.84 20.92 22.84
CA GLU A 297 27.34 21.47 24.10
C GLU A 297 26.26 22.31 24.81
N ILE A 298 25.27 21.62 25.39
CA ILE A 298 24.18 22.24 26.17
C ILE A 298 24.76 22.79 27.49
N ALA A 299 24.96 24.10 27.54
CA ALA A 299 25.33 24.80 28.77
C ALA A 299 24.28 24.61 29.88
N PRO A 300 24.69 24.41 31.15
CA PRO A 300 23.76 24.15 32.25
C PRO A 300 22.88 25.39 32.56
N PRO A 301 21.61 25.20 32.95
CA PRO A 301 20.66 26.29 33.13
C PRO A 301 21.07 27.21 34.31
N PRO A 302 20.93 28.55 34.18
CA PRO A 302 21.32 29.49 35.21
C PRO A 302 20.34 29.48 36.39
N VAL A 303 20.90 29.38 37.61
CA VAL A 303 20.17 29.57 38.86
C VAL A 303 19.88 31.07 39.04
N ILE A 304 18.62 31.48 38.90
CA ILE A 304 18.18 32.85 39.17
C ILE A 304 17.72 32.94 40.63
N LYS A 305 18.35 33.85 41.38
CA LYS A 305 17.99 34.21 42.75
C LYS A 305 16.84 35.22 42.76
N GLU A 306 16.05 35.16 43.82
CA GLU A 306 15.00 36.14 44.11
C GLU A 306 15.59 37.54 44.32
N GLU A 307 15.04 38.56 43.66
CA GLU A 307 15.09 39.94 44.16
C GLU A 307 13.69 40.56 44.12
N ILE A 308 13.25 41.04 45.28
CA ILE A 308 11.93 41.63 45.50
C ILE A 308 12.00 43.13 45.26
N LYS A 309 11.05 43.69 44.49
CA LYS A 309 10.62 45.08 44.64
C LYS A 309 9.12 45.26 44.38
N LYS A 310 8.57 46.27 45.07
CA LYS A 310 7.14 46.47 45.36
C LYS A 310 6.44 47.39 44.35
N GLU A 311 5.14 47.58 44.61
CA GLU A 311 4.20 48.59 44.06
C GLU A 311 3.50 48.15 42.75
N THR A 312 2.16 48.14 42.64
CA THR A 312 1.09 48.52 43.61
C THR A 312 -0.23 47.80 43.29
N GLU A 313 -1.02 47.54 44.34
CA GLU A 313 -2.46 47.20 44.34
C GLU A 313 -3.35 48.32 43.70
N PRO A 314 -4.69 48.17 43.48
CA PRO A 314 -5.62 47.21 44.14
C PRO A 314 -6.77 46.56 43.30
N LYS A 315 -7.26 45.40 43.81
CA LYS A 315 -8.68 44.92 43.98
C LYS A 315 -9.59 44.82 42.73
N GLU A 316 -10.56 43.90 42.65
CA GLU A 316 -11.54 43.42 43.65
C GLU A 316 -11.98 41.97 43.27
N GLN A 317 -11.67 40.93 44.08
CA GLN A 317 -12.55 40.23 45.06
C GLN A 317 -13.81 39.57 44.45
N GLU A 318 -13.86 38.23 44.36
CA GLU A 318 -14.52 37.26 45.31
C GLU A 318 -16.04 37.08 45.03
N ALA A 319 -16.74 35.95 45.23
CA ALA A 319 -16.48 34.59 45.72
C ALA A 319 -17.45 33.62 44.97
N VAL A 320 -17.19 32.33 44.68
CA VAL A 320 -17.26 31.15 45.58
C VAL A 320 -18.55 31.18 46.45
N LYS A 321 -19.59 30.34 46.28
CA LYS A 321 -19.61 28.89 46.61
C LYS A 321 -21.01 28.22 46.39
N GLU A 322 -20.99 26.89 46.15
CA GLU A 322 -21.88 25.83 46.71
C GLU A 322 -23.42 25.72 46.48
N THR A 323 -23.81 24.46 46.21
CA THR A 323 -25.09 23.75 46.51
C THR A 323 -26.36 23.99 45.68
N GLY A 324 -27.12 22.90 45.48
CA GLY A 324 -28.51 22.90 44.98
C GLY A 324 -28.83 21.75 44.02
N ALA A 325 -29.56 20.73 44.47
CA ALA A 325 -30.06 19.65 43.62
C ALA A 325 -31.42 20.01 42.97
N VAL A 326 -31.84 19.27 41.92
CA VAL A 326 -33.19 18.71 41.66
C VAL A 326 -33.32 18.20 40.20
N LEU A 327 -33.77 16.95 40.06
CA LEU A 327 -34.33 16.30 38.85
C LEU A 327 -35.88 16.31 38.98
N PRO A 328 -36.75 16.09 37.95
CA PRO A 328 -36.60 15.06 36.90
C PRO A 328 -37.35 15.31 35.54
N ALA A 329 -37.58 14.22 34.78
CA ALA A 329 -38.43 14.02 33.58
C ALA A 329 -37.76 14.30 32.21
N ALA A 330 -37.93 13.50 31.14
CA ALA A 330 -38.60 12.19 30.97
C ALA A 330 -37.96 11.35 29.82
N MET A 331 -38.31 10.06 29.78
CA MET A 331 -37.89 8.96 28.88
C MET A 331 -38.58 9.02 27.47
N PRO A 332 -38.35 8.13 26.45
CA PRO A 332 -37.77 6.77 26.54
C PRO A 332 -36.89 6.20 25.40
N GLN A 333 -36.24 5.06 25.70
CA GLN A 333 -35.81 4.04 24.73
C GLN A 333 -36.66 2.75 24.89
N PRO A 334 -36.74 1.85 23.87
CA PRO A 334 -37.65 0.71 23.86
C PRO A 334 -37.16 -0.53 24.62
N GLN A 335 -38.09 -1.37 25.05
CA GLN A 335 -37.85 -2.66 25.72
C GLN A 335 -38.09 -3.84 24.76
N THR A 336 -37.42 -4.97 25.01
CA THR A 336 -37.85 -6.32 24.55
C THR A 336 -37.97 -7.28 25.75
N PRO A 337 -38.89 -8.27 25.72
CA PRO A 337 -39.43 -8.87 26.95
C PRO A 337 -38.74 -10.18 27.39
N PRO A 338 -38.69 -10.47 28.72
CA PRO A 338 -38.43 -11.81 29.25
C PRO A 338 -39.71 -12.65 29.37
N SER A 339 -39.61 -13.95 29.13
CA SER A 339 -40.72 -14.91 29.20
C SER A 339 -40.93 -15.49 30.61
N GLN A 340 -42.14 -15.98 30.87
CA GLN A 340 -42.64 -16.44 32.17
C GLN A 340 -42.40 -17.93 32.42
N THR A 341 -42.15 -18.33 33.67
CA THR A 341 -42.52 -19.65 34.20
C THR A 341 -43.09 -19.51 35.63
N LYS A 342 -44.07 -20.36 35.97
CA LYS A 342 -44.90 -20.27 37.20
C LYS A 342 -44.32 -21.09 38.38
N PRO A 343 -44.73 -20.78 39.63
CA PRO A 343 -44.27 -21.47 40.86
C PRO A 343 -45.20 -22.62 41.31
N LEU A 344 -44.70 -23.46 42.24
CA LEU A 344 -45.31 -24.46 43.17
C LEU A 344 -44.17 -25.44 43.58
N GLU A 345 -44.06 -26.11 44.75
CA GLU A 345 -44.61 -26.00 46.13
C GLU A 345 -43.62 -26.78 47.07
N PRO A 346 -43.52 -26.55 48.41
CA PRO A 346 -42.30 -26.91 49.17
C PRO A 346 -42.32 -28.20 50.02
N GLU A 347 -41.10 -28.61 50.42
CA GLU A 347 -40.69 -29.48 51.55
C GLU A 347 -41.47 -30.76 51.92
N GLU A 348 -40.75 -31.88 51.91
CA GLU A 348 -40.69 -32.76 53.11
C GLU A 348 -39.24 -33.14 53.44
N LYS A 349 -38.94 -33.26 54.73
CA LYS A 349 -37.59 -33.48 55.28
C LYS A 349 -37.40 -34.93 55.73
N GLN A 350 -36.28 -35.57 55.37
CA GLN A 350 -35.78 -36.76 56.09
C GLN A 350 -34.27 -36.66 56.39
N PRO A 351 -33.82 -36.99 57.61
CA PRO A 351 -32.43 -36.79 58.03
C PRO A 351 -31.57 -38.05 57.83
N PHE A 352 -30.53 -37.96 56.99
CA PHE A 352 -29.55 -39.04 56.84
C PHE A 352 -28.14 -38.67 57.32
N LEU A 353 -27.86 -39.10 58.55
CA LEU A 353 -26.59 -39.60 59.08
C LEU A 353 -25.27 -39.08 58.43
N LYS A 354 -24.59 -38.18 59.14
CA LYS A 354 -23.17 -37.87 58.88
C LYS A 354 -22.30 -39.10 59.11
N LYS A 355 -21.76 -39.70 58.04
CA LYS A 355 -20.56 -40.55 58.09
C LYS A 355 -19.36 -39.73 57.64
N SER A 356 -18.41 -39.51 58.56
CA SER A 356 -17.12 -38.90 58.25
C SER A 356 -16.26 -39.86 57.42
N PHE A 357 -15.93 -39.47 56.19
CA PHE A 357 -14.86 -40.11 55.42
C PHE A 357 -13.58 -39.25 55.48
N PRO A 358 -12.39 -39.87 55.45
CA PRO A 358 -11.13 -39.19 55.75
C PRO A 358 -10.74 -38.16 54.69
N ALA A 359 -9.85 -37.24 55.07
CA ALA A 359 -9.40 -36.11 54.27
C ALA A 359 -9.11 -36.49 52.81
N ALA A 360 -9.88 -35.93 51.89
CA ALA A 360 -9.67 -36.10 50.47
C ALA A 360 -8.30 -35.51 50.10
N ARG A 361 -7.43 -36.32 49.48
CA ARG A 361 -6.24 -35.80 48.81
C ARG A 361 -6.69 -34.78 47.75
N PRO A 362 -5.98 -33.66 47.55
CA PRO A 362 -6.34 -32.69 46.53
C PRO A 362 -6.43 -33.41 45.19
N ARG A 363 -7.59 -33.29 44.53
CA ARG A 363 -7.78 -33.82 43.18
C ARG A 363 -6.95 -32.95 42.24
N VAL A 364 -5.98 -33.57 41.57
CA VAL A 364 -5.29 -32.95 40.45
C VAL A 364 -6.31 -32.92 39.30
N GLU A 365 -6.79 -31.73 38.94
CA GLU A 365 -7.58 -31.54 37.73
C GLU A 365 -6.64 -31.51 36.53
N ASP A 366 -6.93 -32.31 35.50
CA ASP A 366 -6.11 -32.34 34.29
C ASP A 366 -6.11 -30.98 33.60
N VAL A 367 -4.93 -30.37 33.50
CA VAL A 367 -4.73 -29.09 32.83
C VAL A 367 -4.94 -29.27 31.33
N LYS A 368 -6.15 -28.92 30.86
CA LYS A 368 -6.50 -28.90 29.45
C LYS A 368 -5.74 -27.80 28.72
N PHE A 369 -4.55 -28.13 28.21
CA PHE A 369 -3.80 -27.27 27.30
C PHE A 369 -4.53 -27.16 25.96
N ALA A 370 -5.26 -26.06 25.76
CA ALA A 370 -5.69 -25.65 24.44
C ALA A 370 -4.49 -24.99 23.72
N SER A 371 -3.73 -25.79 22.96
CA SER A 371 -2.69 -25.28 22.07
C SER A 371 -3.34 -24.43 20.97
N LYS A 372 -3.24 -23.10 21.09
CA LYS A 372 -3.60 -22.19 20.01
C LYS A 372 -2.64 -22.42 18.85
N LEU A 373 -3.18 -22.72 17.68
CA LEU A 373 -2.41 -22.78 16.45
C LEU A 373 -2.08 -21.33 16.05
N TYR A 374 -0.80 -21.00 16.00
CA TYR A 374 -0.29 -19.69 15.61
C TYR A 374 0.36 -19.79 14.23
N GLY A 375 0.23 -18.75 13.40
CA GLY A 375 0.99 -18.67 12.15
C GLY A 375 2.47 -18.33 12.41
N PRO A 376 3.38 -18.51 11.45
CA PRO A 376 4.81 -18.22 11.64
C PRO A 376 5.11 -16.78 12.11
N ILE A 377 4.29 -15.82 11.68
CA ILE A 377 4.37 -14.40 12.10
C ILE A 377 3.84 -14.23 13.53
N ASP A 378 2.72 -14.88 13.88
CA ASP A 378 2.16 -14.83 15.25
C ASP A 378 3.09 -15.50 16.27
N GLU A 379 3.77 -16.57 15.88
CA GLU A 379 4.80 -17.22 16.70
C GLU A 379 5.96 -16.26 17.01
N LEU A 380 6.40 -15.48 16.02
CA LEU A 380 7.41 -14.43 16.21
C LEU A 380 6.89 -13.28 17.08
N ALA A 381 5.61 -12.90 16.95
CA ALA A 381 4.97 -11.88 17.78
C ALA A 381 4.77 -12.31 19.26
N ALA A 382 4.50 -13.59 19.50
CA ALA A 382 4.30 -14.15 20.83
C ALA A 382 5.61 -14.56 21.54
N PHE A 383 6.75 -14.50 20.84
CA PHE A 383 8.00 -15.15 21.21
C PHE A 383 8.60 -14.66 22.54
N LYS A 384 8.94 -15.60 23.43
CA LYS A 384 9.47 -15.31 24.77
C LYS A 384 10.90 -15.82 24.97
N ILE A 385 11.47 -15.46 26.10
CA ILE A 385 12.80 -15.91 26.52
C ILE A 385 12.85 -17.41 26.84
N GLU A 386 11.75 -17.99 27.32
CA GLU A 386 11.64 -19.44 27.50
C GLU A 386 11.67 -20.17 26.16
N ASP A 387 11.13 -19.56 25.10
CA ASP A 387 11.09 -20.14 23.76
C ASP A 387 12.49 -20.07 23.10
N LEU A 388 13.22 -18.98 23.30
CA LEU A 388 14.64 -18.88 22.90
C LEU A 388 15.47 -20.01 23.54
N ARG A 389 15.33 -20.20 24.86
CA ARG A 389 16.01 -21.27 25.62
C ARG A 389 15.56 -22.69 25.25
N ARG A 390 14.40 -22.84 24.59
CA ARG A 390 13.90 -24.12 24.05
C ARG A 390 14.42 -24.41 22.63
N LEU A 391 14.70 -23.39 21.82
CA LEU A 391 15.18 -23.56 20.44
C LEU A 391 16.58 -24.18 20.37
N SER A 392 17.51 -23.75 21.22
CA SER A 392 18.79 -24.44 21.46
C SER A 392 19.32 -24.12 22.86
N LYS A 393 20.25 -24.94 23.34
CA LYS A 393 21.05 -24.67 24.54
C LYS A 393 22.07 -23.54 24.31
N ASN A 394 22.46 -23.31 23.05
CA ASN A 394 23.37 -22.25 22.64
C ASN A 394 22.53 -21.04 22.14
N PRO A 395 22.64 -19.85 22.77
CA PRO A 395 21.85 -18.69 22.38
C PRO A 395 22.04 -18.27 20.91
N GLN A 396 23.25 -18.44 20.37
CA GLN A 396 23.54 -18.07 18.98
C GLN A 396 22.80 -18.99 17.98
N GLU A 397 22.74 -20.29 18.26
CA GLU A 397 21.99 -21.24 17.44
C GLU A 397 20.47 -21.01 17.54
N ALA A 398 19.98 -20.62 18.72
CA ALA A 398 18.58 -20.26 18.91
C ALA A 398 18.22 -19.02 18.07
N VAL A 399 19.10 -18.01 18.07
CA VAL A 399 19.00 -16.82 17.22
C VAL A 399 19.06 -17.16 15.73
N ASN A 400 19.97 -18.04 15.30
CA ASN A 400 20.06 -18.48 13.91
C ASN A 400 18.75 -19.13 13.46
N LYS A 401 18.10 -19.98 14.27
CA LYS A 401 16.79 -20.55 13.94
C LYS A 401 15.66 -19.51 13.79
N ILE A 402 15.75 -18.37 14.48
CA ILE A 402 14.82 -17.24 14.28
C ILE A 402 15.13 -16.55 12.94
N LYS A 403 16.42 -16.38 12.60
CA LYS A 403 16.86 -15.84 11.30
C LYS A 403 16.45 -16.75 10.15
N ASP A 404 16.65 -18.07 10.25
CA ASP A 404 16.20 -19.07 9.28
C ASP A 404 14.68 -18.97 9.05
N LYS A 405 13.88 -18.77 10.11
CA LYS A 405 12.43 -18.55 9.99
C LYS A 405 12.08 -17.23 9.25
N LEU A 406 12.86 -16.17 9.45
CA LEU A 406 12.69 -14.92 8.71
C LEU A 406 13.11 -15.03 7.23
N GLU A 407 14.11 -15.86 6.92
CA GLU A 407 14.52 -16.19 5.55
C GLU A 407 13.48 -17.08 4.86
N LEU A 408 12.89 -18.06 5.54
CA LEU A 408 11.74 -18.81 5.00
C LEU A 408 10.52 -17.91 4.72
N LEU A 409 10.27 -16.89 5.57
CA LEU A 409 9.24 -15.88 5.28
C LEU A 409 9.60 -15.01 4.08
N GLU A 410 10.90 -14.78 3.84
CA GLU A 410 11.42 -14.04 2.68
C GLU A 410 11.23 -14.80 1.36
N GLU A 411 11.47 -16.11 1.36
CA GLU A 411 11.22 -17.01 0.22
C GLU A 411 9.76 -16.97 -0.22
N GLU A 412 8.83 -16.81 0.73
CA GLU A 412 7.41 -16.54 0.42
C GLU A 412 7.19 -15.09 -0.06
N SER A 413 7.79 -14.09 0.61
CA SER A 413 7.82 -12.69 0.19
C SER A 413 8.68 -11.76 1.07
N LEU A 414 9.27 -10.73 0.47
CA LEU A 414 9.90 -9.62 1.22
C LEU A 414 8.94 -8.98 2.24
N ILE A 415 7.67 -8.79 1.87
CA ILE A 415 6.64 -8.25 2.79
C ILE A 415 6.48 -9.15 4.03
N LYS A 416 6.38 -10.48 3.89
CA LYS A 416 6.31 -11.39 5.04
C LYS A 416 7.59 -11.40 5.88
N ARG A 417 8.77 -11.20 5.29
CA ARG A 417 10.00 -10.95 6.06
C ARG A 417 9.87 -9.68 6.90
N ILE A 418 9.39 -8.59 6.32
CA ILE A 418 9.16 -7.30 7.02
C ILE A 418 8.11 -7.45 8.12
N GLU A 419 6.99 -8.14 7.87
CA GLU A 419 5.96 -8.47 8.87
C GLU A 419 6.54 -9.34 9.99
N GLY A 420 7.33 -10.36 9.67
CA GLY A 420 8.05 -11.20 10.63
C GLY A 420 9.04 -10.40 11.50
N ILE A 421 9.75 -9.43 10.92
CA ILE A 421 10.64 -8.52 11.66
C ILE A 421 9.83 -7.56 12.56
N LYS A 422 8.71 -7.01 12.06
CA LYS A 422 7.79 -6.16 12.85
C LYS A 422 7.20 -6.95 14.02
N ALA A 423 6.75 -8.18 13.78
CA ALA A 423 6.25 -9.11 14.79
C ALA A 423 7.32 -9.44 15.84
N LEU A 424 8.53 -9.84 15.42
CA LEU A 424 9.65 -10.12 16.32
C LEU A 424 10.01 -8.89 17.17
N LYS A 425 10.01 -7.67 16.60
CA LYS A 425 10.25 -6.42 17.35
C LYS A 425 9.12 -6.09 18.33
N ALA A 426 7.88 -6.55 18.07
CA ALA A 426 6.75 -6.43 19.01
C ALA A 426 6.76 -7.49 20.12
N SER A 427 7.60 -8.52 20.02
CA SER A 427 7.60 -9.68 20.92
C SER A 427 7.98 -9.35 22.37
N PRO A 428 7.52 -10.15 23.35
CA PRO A 428 8.01 -10.08 24.73
C PRO A 428 9.54 -10.19 24.83
N LEU A 429 10.18 -11.05 24.04
CA LEU A 429 11.64 -11.19 24.02
C LEU A 429 12.33 -9.88 23.64
N TYR A 430 11.92 -9.27 22.52
CA TYR A 430 12.56 -8.06 22.02
C TYR A 430 12.31 -6.84 22.93
N LYS A 431 11.16 -6.77 23.60
CA LYS A 431 10.88 -5.76 24.63
C LYS A 431 11.87 -5.82 25.79
N ILE A 432 12.16 -7.01 26.32
CA ILE A 432 13.15 -7.18 27.41
C ILE A 432 14.55 -6.72 26.95
N TYR A 433 14.95 -7.07 25.72
CA TYR A 433 16.20 -6.59 25.12
C TYR A 433 16.24 -5.05 25.00
N ALA A 434 15.17 -4.44 24.47
CA ALA A 434 15.06 -3.00 24.32
C ALA A 434 15.05 -2.26 25.67
N ASP A 435 14.41 -2.82 26.70
CA ASP A 435 14.39 -2.24 28.05
C ASP A 435 15.78 -2.24 28.69
N ILE A 436 16.59 -3.29 28.49
CA ILE A 436 17.98 -3.34 28.96
C ILE A 436 18.84 -2.32 28.21
N MET A 437 18.70 -2.22 26.87
CA MET A 437 19.36 -1.20 26.06
C MET A 437 19.04 0.22 26.57
N ASN A 438 17.75 0.50 26.79
CA ASN A 438 17.28 1.81 27.27
C ASN A 438 17.76 2.13 28.69
N LYS A 439 17.83 1.14 29.60
CA LYS A 439 18.39 1.32 30.95
C LYS A 439 19.87 1.67 30.92
N ALA A 440 20.68 0.92 30.16
CA ALA A 440 22.11 1.16 30.02
C ALA A 440 22.41 2.57 29.49
N ILE A 441 21.67 3.01 28.46
CA ILE A 441 21.79 4.38 27.90
C ILE A 441 21.39 5.43 28.94
N LYS A 442 20.25 5.27 29.63
CA LYS A 442 19.74 6.24 30.61
C LYS A 442 20.62 6.38 31.85
N GLU A 443 21.27 5.29 32.27
CA GLU A 443 22.10 5.26 33.48
C GLU A 443 23.59 5.46 33.19
N GLY A 444 24.00 5.52 31.91
CA GLY A 444 25.41 5.62 31.50
C GLY A 444 26.24 4.39 31.88
N LYS A 445 25.60 3.25 32.19
CA LYS A 445 26.25 2.02 32.65
C LYS A 445 26.53 1.06 31.49
N PRO A 446 27.64 0.30 31.52
CA PRO A 446 27.84 -0.80 30.57
C PRO A 446 26.79 -1.90 30.76
N PHE A 447 26.35 -2.52 29.67
CA PHE A 447 25.28 -3.52 29.67
C PHE A 447 25.51 -4.68 30.64
N ASP A 448 26.77 -5.12 30.82
CA ASP A 448 27.13 -6.19 31.76
C ASP A 448 26.76 -5.87 33.22
N GLN A 449 26.75 -4.59 33.63
CA GLN A 449 26.29 -4.18 34.97
C GLN A 449 24.75 -4.18 35.05
N VAL A 450 24.06 -3.68 34.02
CA VAL A 450 22.59 -3.65 33.97
C VAL A 450 21.99 -5.06 33.95
N LEU A 451 22.68 -6.02 33.31
CA LEU A 451 22.34 -7.44 33.30
C LEU A 451 22.55 -8.12 34.66
N GLN A 452 23.55 -7.69 35.45
CA GLN A 452 23.71 -8.15 36.83
C GLN A 452 22.58 -7.66 37.75
N GLU A 453 22.11 -6.43 37.54
CA GLU A 453 20.98 -5.85 38.28
C GLU A 453 19.61 -6.45 37.85
N ASN A 454 19.48 -6.95 36.62
CA ASN A 454 18.25 -7.54 36.08
C ASN A 454 18.54 -8.88 35.36
N PRO A 455 18.68 -10.01 36.10
CA PRO A 455 19.12 -11.31 35.56
C PRO A 455 18.02 -12.07 34.78
N VAL A 456 17.29 -11.36 33.90
CA VAL A 456 16.27 -11.95 33.02
C VAL A 456 16.95 -12.62 31.82
N LEU A 457 17.83 -11.89 31.14
CA LEU A 457 18.69 -12.35 30.05
C LEU A 457 20.11 -12.64 30.58
N SER A 458 20.76 -13.67 30.03
CA SER A 458 22.21 -13.86 30.22
C SER A 458 23.01 -12.89 29.32
N PRO A 459 24.29 -12.60 29.64
CA PRO A 459 25.14 -11.80 28.76
C PRO A 459 25.34 -12.41 27.37
N GLU A 460 25.27 -13.73 27.25
CA GLU A 460 25.37 -14.46 25.98
C GLU A 460 24.08 -14.34 25.17
N GLU A 461 22.91 -14.49 25.82
CA GLU A 461 21.60 -14.28 25.19
C GLU A 461 21.43 -12.84 24.71
N PHE A 462 21.84 -11.86 25.51
CA PHE A 462 21.80 -10.45 25.14
C PHE A 462 22.69 -10.15 23.92
N LYS A 463 23.92 -10.68 23.88
CA LYS A 463 24.84 -10.53 22.74
C LYS A 463 24.27 -11.16 21.46
N ALA A 464 23.73 -12.37 21.54
CA ALA A 464 23.11 -13.05 20.40
C ALA A 464 21.91 -12.24 19.83
N ILE A 465 21.04 -11.71 20.70
CA ILE A 465 19.89 -10.88 20.26
C ILE A 465 20.36 -9.54 19.68
N MET A 466 21.42 -8.94 20.22
CA MET A 466 22.03 -7.73 19.68
C MET A 466 22.60 -7.98 18.27
N GLU A 467 23.27 -9.09 18.04
CA GLU A 467 23.78 -9.48 16.71
C GLU A 467 22.65 -9.76 15.72
N LEU A 468 21.60 -10.46 16.15
CA LEU A 468 20.38 -10.61 15.36
C LEU A 468 19.86 -9.25 14.91
N ASN A 469 19.66 -8.32 15.86
CA ASN A 469 19.13 -6.99 15.55
C ASN A 469 20.02 -6.17 14.60
N LYS A 470 21.36 -6.36 14.62
CA LYS A 470 22.25 -5.78 13.61
C LYS A 470 21.97 -6.34 12.20
N SER A 471 21.77 -7.66 12.09
CA SER A 471 21.42 -8.32 10.81
C SER A 471 20.00 -8.05 10.30
N LEU A 472 19.13 -7.44 11.12
CA LEU A 472 17.77 -7.02 10.76
C LEU A 472 17.67 -5.54 10.37
N LYS A 473 18.80 -4.85 10.20
CA LYS A 473 18.86 -3.51 9.59
C LYS A 473 19.15 -3.64 8.09
N TYR A 474 18.09 -3.51 7.31
CA TYR A 474 18.10 -3.09 5.91
C TYR A 474 17.22 -1.83 5.83
#